data_AF-A0A529SZS2-F1
#
_entry.id   AF-A0A529SZS2-F1
#
_cell.length_a   1.000
_cell.length_b   1.000
_cell.length_c   1.000
_cell.angle_alpha   90.00
_cell.angle_beta   90.00
_cell.angle_gamma   90.00
#
_symmetry.space_group_name_H-M   'P 1'
#
loop_
_entity.id
_entity.type
_entity.pdbx_description
1 polymer ?
#
loop_
_entity_poly.entity_id
_entity_poly.type
_entity_poly.pdbx_seq_one_letter_code
_entity_poly.pdbx_strand_id
1 'polypeptide(L)'
;GLEAVRLYSAGFDRKDWHISPLYGDLSVLPKTLLLTGSRDMLTPDNLIFAERARAAGVEVDVVYEEGMFHVWPLIEMPEARRARDSIVGFLSCEKTTNQDDSEAMSWSVKASSSNPFKAGLANT
;
A
#
# COMPACT_ATOMS: atom_id res chain seq x y z
N GLY A 1 -15.21 -23.40 -1.05
CA GLY A 1 -14.02 -23.23 -1.91
C GLY A 1 -14.37 -23.30 -3.38
N LEU A 2 -14.57 -24.51 -3.92
CA LEU A 2 -14.74 -24.74 -5.36
C LEU A 2 -15.85 -23.92 -6.03
N GLU A 3 -17.03 -23.82 -5.40
CA GLU A 3 -18.14 -23.03 -5.96
C GLU A 3 -17.85 -21.53 -5.98
N ALA A 4 -17.14 -21.00 -4.98
CA ALA A 4 -16.74 -19.60 -4.99
C ALA A 4 -15.78 -19.32 -6.16
N VAL A 5 -14.83 -20.24 -6.40
CA VAL A 5 -13.93 -20.14 -7.56
C VAL A 5 -14.70 -20.23 -8.87
N ARG A 6 -15.67 -21.14 -8.98
CA ARG A 6 -16.49 -21.27 -10.20
C ARG A 6 -17.29 -20.00 -10.52
N LEU A 7 -17.84 -19.34 -9.49
CA LEU A 7 -18.59 -18.10 -9.65
C LEU A 7 -17.67 -16.91 -9.97
N TYR A 8 -16.52 -16.83 -9.31
CA TYR A 8 -15.56 -15.74 -9.51
C TYR A 8 -14.79 -15.85 -10.83
N SER A 9 -14.38 -17.08 -11.22
CA SER A 9 -13.52 -17.28 -12.37
C SER A 9 -14.23 -17.07 -13.70
N ALA A 10 -15.57 -16.97 -13.74
CA ALA A 10 -16.33 -16.71 -14.97
C ALA A 10 -15.93 -17.60 -16.18
N GLY A 11 -15.50 -18.83 -15.92
CA GLY A 11 -15.04 -19.78 -16.95
C GLY A 11 -13.52 -19.79 -17.21
N PHE A 12 -12.75 -18.87 -16.61
CA PHE A 12 -11.29 -18.93 -16.62
C PHE A 12 -10.77 -20.13 -15.83
N ASP A 13 -9.62 -20.65 -16.27
CA ASP A 13 -8.89 -21.67 -15.54
C ASP A 13 -8.49 -21.12 -14.16
N ARG A 14 -8.48 -22.00 -13.16
CA ARG A 14 -8.19 -21.60 -11.77
C ARG A 14 -6.73 -21.19 -11.57
N LYS A 15 -5.85 -21.59 -12.48
CA LYS A 15 -4.44 -21.19 -12.53
C LYS A 15 -4.20 -20.01 -13.47
N ASP A 16 -5.24 -19.45 -14.09
CA ASP A 16 -5.11 -18.19 -14.82
C ASP A 16 -4.66 -17.10 -13.83
N TRP A 17 -3.61 -16.37 -14.19
CA TRP A 17 -2.98 -15.38 -13.31
C TRP A 17 -3.89 -14.19 -13.01
N HIS A 18 -4.89 -13.90 -13.85
CA HIS A 18 -5.92 -12.90 -13.56
C HIS A 18 -6.83 -13.33 -12.39
N ILE A 19 -6.97 -14.63 -12.17
CA ILE A 19 -7.79 -15.21 -11.09
C ILE A 19 -6.93 -15.53 -9.87
N SER A 20 -5.74 -16.09 -10.09
CA SER A 20 -4.79 -16.51 -9.06
C SER A 20 -3.40 -15.95 -9.37
N PRO A 21 -3.08 -14.72 -8.91
CA PRO A 21 -1.83 -14.01 -9.22
C PRO A 21 -0.55 -14.79 -8.88
N LEU A 22 -0.64 -15.77 -7.98
CA LEU A 22 0.46 -16.68 -7.64
C LEU A 22 1.06 -17.42 -8.85
N TYR A 23 0.32 -17.53 -9.96
CA TYR A 23 0.76 -18.17 -11.21
C TYR A 23 1.22 -17.16 -12.28
N GLY A 24 1.16 -15.85 -12.01
CA GLY A 24 1.68 -14.81 -12.90
C GLY A 24 3.18 -14.59 -12.76
N ASP A 25 3.70 -13.64 -13.53
CA ASP A 25 5.05 -13.13 -13.34
C ASP A 25 5.08 -12.22 -12.10
N LEU A 26 5.72 -12.68 -11.02
CA LEU A 26 5.83 -11.91 -9.78
C LEU A 26 6.96 -10.89 -9.82
N SER A 27 7.92 -11.01 -10.76
CA SER A 27 9.09 -10.11 -10.81
C SER A 27 8.72 -8.67 -11.15
N VAL A 28 7.54 -8.45 -11.71
CA VAL A 28 7.00 -7.13 -12.05
C VAL A 28 6.44 -6.37 -10.85
N LEU A 29 6.33 -7.01 -9.68
CA LEU A 29 5.77 -6.38 -8.49
C LEU A 29 6.75 -5.36 -7.91
N PRO A 30 6.24 -4.21 -7.41
CA PRO A 30 7.07 -3.32 -6.61
C PRO A 30 7.41 -3.97 -5.27
N LYS A 31 8.21 -3.26 -4.46
CA LYS A 31 8.34 -3.59 -3.05
C LYS A 31 6.95 -3.83 -2.46
N THR A 32 6.78 -4.92 -1.72
CA THR A 32 5.45 -5.40 -1.31
C THR A 32 5.41 -5.63 0.19
N LEU A 33 4.39 -5.07 0.85
CA LEU A 33 4.06 -5.37 2.25
C LEU A 33 2.89 -6.36 2.29
N LEU A 34 3.08 -7.47 3.01
CA LEU A 34 2.06 -8.51 3.20
C LEU A 34 1.73 -8.67 4.69
N LEU A 35 0.45 -8.68 5.02
CA LEU A 35 -0.03 -8.87 6.40
C LEU A 35 -0.81 -10.17 6.49
N THR A 36 -0.48 -11.02 7.47
CA THR A 36 -1.15 -12.32 7.66
C THR A 36 -1.19 -12.70 9.13
N GLY A 37 -2.08 -13.61 9.52
CA GLY A 37 -2.26 -14.01 10.92
C GLY A 37 -2.34 -15.53 11.11
N SER A 38 -1.94 -16.05 12.27
CA SER A 38 -1.87 -17.51 12.48
C SER A 38 -3.23 -18.23 12.38
N ARG A 39 -4.34 -17.51 12.53
CA ARG A 39 -5.72 -18.03 12.42
C ARG A 39 -6.43 -17.58 11.13
N ASP A 40 -5.69 -17.06 10.15
CA ASP A 40 -6.21 -16.79 8.81
C ASP A 40 -6.05 -18.03 7.92
N MET A 41 -7.15 -18.46 7.30
CA MET A 41 -7.16 -19.60 6.37
C MET A 41 -6.27 -19.37 5.14
N LEU A 42 -6.00 -18.11 4.77
CA LEU A 42 -5.17 -17.76 3.62
C LEU A 42 -3.68 -17.61 3.97
N THR A 43 -3.30 -17.77 5.24
CA THR A 43 -1.89 -17.66 5.66
C THR A 43 -0.95 -18.59 4.90
N PRO A 44 -1.28 -19.88 4.65
CA PRO A 44 -0.41 -20.73 3.84
C PRO A 44 -0.16 -20.17 2.44
N ASP A 45 -1.19 -19.66 1.78
CA ASP A 45 -1.09 -19.09 0.43
C ASP A 45 -0.27 -17.79 0.45
N ASN A 46 -0.47 -16.94 1.47
CA ASN A 46 0.31 -15.71 1.68
C ASN A 46 1.81 -16.01 1.85
N LEU A 47 2.16 -17.03 2.63
CA LEU A 47 3.56 -17.41 2.83
C LEU A 47 4.19 -17.99 1.56
N ILE A 48 3.45 -18.79 0.79
CA ILE A 48 3.91 -19.29 -0.52
C ILE A 48 4.10 -18.13 -1.50
N PHE A 49 3.19 -17.15 -1.52
CA PHE A 49 3.31 -15.96 -2.34
C PHE A 49 4.57 -15.16 -1.99
N ALA A 50 4.80 -14.89 -0.71
CA ALA A 50 5.97 -14.15 -0.24
C ALA A 50 7.28 -14.86 -0.63
N GLU A 51 7.35 -16.19 -0.47
CA GLU A 51 8.51 -16.98 -0.86
C GLU A 51 8.77 -16.90 -2.37
N ARG A 52 7.73 -17.09 -3.20
CA ARG A 52 7.87 -17.02 -4.66
C ARG A 52 8.24 -15.64 -5.16
N ALA A 53 7.65 -14.59 -4.59
CA ALA A 53 7.95 -13.22 -4.95
C ALA A 53 9.41 -12.86 -4.60
N ARG A 54 9.89 -13.27 -3.40
CA ARG A 54 11.30 -13.12 -3.03
C ARG A 54 12.23 -13.89 -3.96
N ALA A 55 11.89 -15.11 -4.32
CA ALA A 55 12.65 -15.91 -5.28
C ALA A 55 12.68 -15.28 -6.68
N ALA A 56 11.68 -14.47 -7.03
CA ALA A 56 11.61 -13.68 -8.26
C ALA A 56 12.35 -12.33 -8.18
N GLY A 57 12.99 -12.02 -7.05
CA GLY A 57 13.77 -10.79 -6.85
C GLY A 57 12.98 -9.61 -6.24
N VAL A 58 11.73 -9.81 -5.82
CA VAL A 58 10.92 -8.77 -5.19
C VAL A 58 11.28 -8.62 -3.72
N GLU A 59 11.43 -7.38 -3.26
CA GLU A 59 11.53 -7.08 -1.83
C GLU A 59 10.14 -7.22 -1.18
N VAL A 60 9.99 -8.23 -0.32
CA VAL A 60 8.71 -8.52 0.36
C VAL A 60 8.88 -8.49 1.86
N ASP A 61 8.18 -7.56 2.51
CA ASP A 61 8.04 -7.46 3.95
C ASP A 61 6.78 -8.21 4.39
N VAL A 62 6.91 -9.10 5.39
CA VAL A 62 5.76 -9.88 5.91
C VAL A 62 5.55 -9.55 7.38
N VAL A 63 4.36 -9.04 7.71
CA VAL A 63 3.87 -8.89 9.08
C VAL A 63 3.00 -10.11 9.39
N TYR A 64 3.57 -11.04 10.16
CA TYR A 64 2.88 -12.20 10.68
C TYR A 64 2.51 -11.97 12.13
N GLU A 65 1.21 -11.98 12.46
CA GLU A 65 0.73 -11.76 13.83
C GLU A 65 0.06 -13.03 14.39
N GLU A 66 0.54 -13.51 15.54
CA GLU A 66 0.00 -14.70 16.20
C GLU A 66 -1.41 -14.44 16.75
N GLY A 67 -2.33 -15.38 16.55
CA GLY A 67 -3.72 -15.32 17.00
C GLY A 67 -4.64 -14.51 16.10
N MET A 68 -4.12 -13.80 15.09
CA MET A 68 -4.91 -12.97 14.20
C MET A 68 -5.64 -13.75 13.11
N PHE A 69 -6.85 -13.29 12.79
CA PHE A 69 -7.77 -13.89 11.81
C PHE A 69 -7.83 -13.08 10.52
N HIS A 70 -8.61 -13.52 9.54
CA HIS A 70 -8.70 -12.87 8.24
C HIS A 70 -9.11 -11.38 8.31
N VAL A 71 -8.34 -10.53 7.63
CA VAL A 71 -8.56 -9.06 7.54
C VAL A 71 -8.54 -8.33 8.91
N TRP A 72 -7.84 -8.89 9.90
CA TRP A 72 -7.67 -8.29 11.22
C TRP A 72 -7.20 -6.81 11.23
N PRO A 73 -6.40 -6.28 10.29
CA PRO A 73 -5.96 -4.88 10.34
C PRO A 73 -7.09 -3.85 10.19
N LEU A 74 -8.29 -4.24 9.77
CA LEU A 74 -9.45 -3.34 9.66
C LEU A 74 -10.25 -3.22 10.97
N ILE A 75 -9.95 -4.07 11.95
CA ILE A 75 -10.72 -4.13 13.20
C ILE A 75 -10.08 -3.20 14.23
N GLU A 76 -10.88 -2.67 15.15
CA GLU A 76 -10.39 -1.81 16.22
C GLU A 76 -9.80 -2.64 17.35
N MET A 77 -8.49 -2.88 17.29
CA MET A 77 -7.71 -3.56 18.32
C MET A 77 -6.25 -3.08 18.32
N PRO A 78 -5.50 -3.26 19.42
CA PRO A 78 -4.11 -2.84 19.53
C PRO A 78 -3.21 -3.43 18.44
N GLU A 79 -3.38 -4.72 18.13
CA GLU A 79 -2.68 -5.43 17.07
C GLU A 79 -2.90 -4.69 15.76
N ALA A 80 -4.17 -4.50 15.39
CA ALA A 80 -4.56 -3.89 14.13
C ALA A 80 -4.05 -2.44 14.00
N ARG A 81 -3.92 -1.71 15.12
CA ARG A 81 -3.25 -0.40 15.12
C ARG A 81 -1.78 -0.53 14.69
N ARG A 82 -1.01 -1.47 15.28
CA ARG A 82 0.38 -1.72 14.88
C ARG A 82 0.49 -2.10 13.39
N ALA A 83 -0.41 -2.94 12.89
CA ALA A 83 -0.46 -3.27 11.47
C ALA A 83 -0.70 -2.05 10.57
N ARG A 84 -1.64 -1.18 10.95
CA ARG A 84 -1.89 0.07 10.21
C ARG A 84 -0.70 1.02 10.29
N ASP A 85 -0.01 1.09 11.42
CA ASP A 85 1.21 1.87 11.56
C ASP A 85 2.32 1.34 10.62
N SER A 86 2.46 0.01 10.47
CA SER A 86 3.35 -0.60 9.46
C SER A 86 2.96 -0.23 8.03
N ILE A 87 1.67 -0.22 7.69
CA ILE A 87 1.19 0.21 6.37
C ILE A 87 1.55 1.68 6.10
N VAL A 88 1.33 2.56 7.08
CA VAL A 88 1.67 3.98 6.96
C VAL A 88 3.18 4.17 6.82
N GLY A 89 3.98 3.44 7.62
CA GLY A 89 5.45 3.48 7.54
C GLY A 89 5.95 3.03 6.17
N PHE A 90 5.40 1.95 5.64
CA PHE A 90 5.73 1.42 4.31
C PHE A 90 5.48 2.45 3.21
N LEU A 91 4.27 3.04 3.18
CA LEU A 91 3.90 4.06 2.19
C LEU A 91 4.67 5.38 2.34
N SER A 92 5.16 5.67 3.55
CA SER A 92 5.93 6.89 3.81
C SER A 92 7.41 6.75 3.40
N CYS A 93 7.95 5.52 3.42
CA CYS A 93 9.34 5.24 3.07
C CYS A 93 9.63 5.40 1.56
N GLU A 94 8.63 5.16 0.70
CA GLU A 94 8.79 5.31 -0.76
C GLU A 94 8.82 6.77 -1.25
N LYS A 95 8.48 7.74 -0.40
CA LYS A 95 8.39 9.16 -0.82
C LYS A 95 9.74 9.82 -1.11
N THR A 96 10.86 9.14 -0.89
CA THR A 96 12.20 9.71 -1.05
C THR A 96 12.79 9.56 -2.45
N THR A 97 12.13 8.87 -3.39
CA THR A 97 12.70 8.63 -4.73
C THR A 97 12.13 9.49 -5.86
N ASN A 98 11.18 10.41 -5.59
CA ASN A 98 10.53 11.22 -6.66
C ASN A 98 10.22 12.68 -6.28
N GLN A 99 10.89 13.26 -5.27
CA GLN A 99 10.71 14.65 -4.86
C GLN A 99 11.97 15.50 -5.12
N ASP A 100 12.59 15.39 -6.30
CA ASP A 100 13.65 16.31 -6.76
C ASP A 100 13.40 16.87 -8.18
N ASP A 101 12.29 16.53 -8.86
CA ASP A 101 11.99 16.96 -10.25
C ASP A 101 10.74 17.87 -10.38
N SER A 102 10.51 18.82 -9.47
CA SER A 102 9.52 19.90 -9.72
C SER A 102 9.77 21.25 -9.05
N GLU A 103 11.04 21.64 -8.86
CA GLU A 103 11.41 23.07 -8.68
C GLU A 103 11.41 23.88 -10.00
N ALA A 104 10.90 23.32 -11.10
CA ALA A 104 10.91 23.96 -12.42
C ALA A 104 9.52 24.09 -13.05
N MET A 105 8.53 24.63 -12.34
CA MET A 105 7.38 25.30 -12.98
C MET A 105 7.02 26.57 -12.20
N SER A 106 7.74 27.62 -12.55
CA SER A 106 7.45 29.01 -12.21
C SER A 106 6.00 29.37 -12.56
N TRP A 107 5.18 29.68 -11.56
CA TRP A 107 4.01 30.53 -11.78
C TRP A 107 4.39 31.97 -11.42
N SER A 108 4.95 32.69 -12.39
CA SER A 108 5.02 34.15 -12.35
C SER A 108 3.67 34.70 -12.80
N VAL A 109 2.86 35.19 -11.86
CA VAL A 109 1.83 36.19 -12.19
C VAL A 109 2.32 37.53 -11.70
N LYS A 110 2.74 38.36 -12.65
CA LYS A 110 2.83 39.81 -12.49
C LYS A 110 1.63 40.45 -13.18
N ALA A 111 0.82 41.17 -12.41
CA ALA A 111 0.18 42.45 -12.73
C ALA A 111 -0.54 42.92 -11.45
N SER A 112 0.07 43.78 -10.63
CA SER A 112 0.14 45.25 -10.71
C SER A 112 -1.17 45.97 -10.35
N SER A 113 -1.05 46.83 -9.32
CA SER A 113 -1.93 47.92 -8.87
C SER A 113 -3.30 47.51 -8.30
N SER A 114 -3.75 47.92 -7.12
CA SER A 114 -3.49 49.15 -6.33
C SER A 114 -3.88 48.95 -4.85
N ASN A 115 -3.03 49.39 -3.92
CA ASN A 115 -3.35 49.62 -2.50
C ASN A 115 -4.18 50.94 -2.39
N PRO A 116 -5.00 51.22 -1.35
CA PRO A 116 -4.51 51.32 0.04
C PRO A 116 -5.55 51.06 1.14
N PHE A 117 -5.33 50.11 2.05
CA PHE A 117 -5.81 50.26 3.43
C PHE A 117 -4.88 49.48 4.40
N LYS A 118 -3.88 50.19 4.92
CA LYS A 118 -3.20 49.85 6.18
C LYS A 118 -3.18 51.11 7.04
N ALA A 119 -3.74 51.03 8.24
CA ALA A 119 -3.24 51.74 9.42
C ALA A 119 -3.99 51.25 10.66
N GLY A 120 -3.49 50.18 11.28
CA GLY A 120 -3.66 49.94 12.71
C GLY A 120 -2.39 50.39 13.41
N LEU A 121 -2.57 51.28 14.39
CA LEU A 121 -1.72 51.61 15.54
C LEU A 121 -0.21 51.87 15.33
N ALA A 122 0.19 53.10 15.65
CA ALA A 122 1.54 53.43 16.09
C ALA A 122 1.48 54.03 17.53
N ASN A 123 2.28 53.45 18.41
CA ASN A 123 2.94 53.98 19.62
C ASN A 123 2.26 55.09 20.46
N THR A 124 1.96 54.74 21.73
CA THR A 124 2.62 55.25 22.96
C THR A 124 2.43 54.23 24.08
#